data_AF-A0A453FAT4-F1
#
_entry.id   AF-A0A453FAT4-F1
#
_cell.length_a   1.000
_cell.length_b   1.000
_cell.length_c   1.000
_cell.angle_alpha   90.00
_cell.angle_beta   90.00
_cell.angle_gamma   90.00
#
_symmetry.space_group_name_H-M   'P 1'
#
loop_
_entity.id
_entity.type
_entity.pdbx_description
1 polymer ?
#
loop_
_entity_poly.entity_id
_entity_poly.type
_entity_poly.pdbx_seq_one_letter_code
_entity_poly.pdbx_strand_id
1 'polypeptide(L)'
;PRDPFRLDRIGPDLCSRLVGENGRAHGAHGFSVCSSGVNDAWRFRSCVAGVLAKLEEEREAQKRYWEEHSRDLTVEAMMLDSRAADLDKEERPEILSLLPSYEGKSVLELGAGIGRFTGELAKTAGHVLAMDFIESVIKKNESINGHYKNASFMCADVTSPDLVIEDNSIDLIFSNWLLMYLSDAEVEKLVERMVKWLKVGGHIFFRESCFHQSGDSKRKVNPTHYREPRFYTKVFKEGHAIDQSGSSSELSLLTCKCVGAYVKNKKNQNQICWLWQKVKSTEDRGFQRFLDNVQYKTSGILRYERVFGQGFVSTGGIETTKEFVDLLDLKPGQKVLDVGCGIGGGDFYMAENYDVHVVGIDLSINMVSFALEHAIGRKCAVEFEVADCTTKTYPDNTFDVIYSRDTILHIQDKPALFRSFFKWLKPGGKVLISDYCRSPGKPSEEFAAYIKQRGYDLHNVEAYGQQMLQNAGFHDVIAEDRTDQFLKVLQRELAEVEKNKDEFLADFGQGGL
;
A
#
# COMPACT_ATOMS: atom_id res chain seq x y z
N PRO A 1 -31.53 -31.83 -45.63
CA PRO A 1 -30.47 -31.58 -46.64
C PRO A 1 -29.87 -30.16 -46.50
N ARG A 2 -28.52 -30.09 -46.48
CA ARG A 2 -27.60 -28.91 -46.38
C ARG A 2 -27.14 -28.47 -44.98
N ASP A 3 -26.20 -29.26 -44.45
CA ASP A 3 -24.82 -28.97 -44.00
C ASP A 3 -24.36 -27.54 -43.58
N PRO A 4 -23.67 -27.39 -42.42
CA PRO A 4 -22.80 -26.26 -42.11
C PRO A 4 -21.31 -26.62 -41.91
N PHE A 5 -20.46 -25.85 -42.59
CA PHE A 5 -19.13 -25.30 -42.23
C PHE A 5 -18.07 -26.16 -41.48
N ARG A 6 -16.99 -26.45 -42.22
CA ARG A 6 -15.64 -26.81 -41.75
C ARG A 6 -14.87 -25.59 -41.24
N LEU A 7 -14.21 -25.72 -40.09
CA LEU A 7 -13.07 -24.90 -39.65
C LEU A 7 -11.97 -25.84 -39.14
N ASP A 8 -11.18 -26.37 -40.08
CA ASP A 8 -9.88 -26.98 -39.81
C ASP A 8 -8.82 -26.15 -40.55
N ARG A 9 -7.93 -25.49 -39.80
CA ARG A 9 -6.52 -25.16 -40.15
C ARG A 9 -5.95 -24.13 -39.17
N ILE A 10 -5.39 -24.59 -38.06
CA ILE A 10 -4.22 -23.95 -37.43
C ILE A 10 -3.28 -25.10 -37.05
N GLY A 11 -2.07 -25.10 -37.61
CA GLY A 11 -1.06 -26.16 -37.47
C GLY A 11 -0.36 -26.16 -36.10
N PRO A 12 0.39 -27.23 -35.78
CA PRO A 12 0.99 -27.43 -34.47
C PRO A 12 2.37 -26.78 -34.41
N ASP A 13 2.49 -25.62 -33.75
CA ASP A 13 3.80 -25.08 -33.37
C ASP A 13 3.79 -24.30 -32.03
N LEU A 14 2.89 -24.69 -31.12
CA LEU A 14 2.76 -24.09 -29.79
C LEU A 14 2.87 -25.12 -28.66
N CYS A 15 3.71 -26.14 -28.84
CA CYS A 15 3.88 -27.23 -27.85
C CYS A 15 5.34 -27.40 -27.37
N SER A 16 6.19 -26.38 -27.49
CA SER A 16 7.62 -26.48 -27.14
C SER A 16 8.14 -25.39 -26.19
N ARG A 17 7.27 -24.68 -25.42
CA ARG A 17 7.73 -23.63 -24.47
C ARG A 17 7.17 -23.70 -23.04
N LEU A 18 6.67 -24.85 -22.59
CA LEU A 18 6.16 -25.00 -21.21
C LEU A 18 6.66 -26.25 -20.46
N VAL A 19 7.88 -26.71 -20.74
CA VAL A 19 8.57 -27.65 -19.84
C VAL A 19 10.01 -27.18 -19.64
N GLY A 20 10.19 -26.34 -18.62
CA GLY A 20 11.49 -25.98 -18.08
C GLY A 20 12.06 -27.13 -17.25
N GLU A 21 13.35 -27.35 -17.45
CA GLU A 21 14.20 -28.39 -16.88
C GLU A 21 14.22 -28.39 -15.35
N ASN A 22 14.02 -29.56 -14.73
CA ASN A 22 14.91 -30.07 -13.69
C ASN A 22 14.60 -31.53 -13.37
N GLY A 23 15.64 -32.37 -13.46
CA GLY A 23 15.54 -33.82 -13.44
C GLY A 23 15.50 -34.45 -12.05
N ARG A 24 14.84 -35.61 -11.97
CA ARG A 24 15.32 -36.91 -11.47
C ARG A 24 14.12 -37.73 -11.03
N ALA A 25 13.78 -38.77 -11.79
CA ALA A 25 13.10 -39.94 -11.25
C ALA A 25 13.54 -41.19 -12.03
N HIS A 26 13.99 -42.18 -11.27
CA HIS A 26 14.39 -43.50 -11.72
C HIS A 26 13.25 -44.26 -12.41
N GLY A 27 13.61 -45.09 -13.39
CA GLY A 27 13.21 -46.50 -13.37
C GLY A 27 11.85 -46.88 -13.97
N ALA A 28 11.89 -47.14 -15.28
CA ALA A 28 11.43 -48.38 -15.93
C ALA A 28 9.93 -48.77 -16.00
N HIS A 29 9.55 -49.05 -17.26
CA HIS A 29 8.43 -49.86 -17.78
C HIS A 29 7.02 -49.23 -17.71
N GLY A 30 6.23 -49.11 -18.77
CA GLY A 30 6.32 -49.60 -20.14
C GLY A 30 4.88 -49.74 -20.69
N PHE A 31 4.56 -48.92 -21.71
CA PHE A 31 3.45 -49.01 -22.68
C PHE A 31 1.98 -49.02 -22.23
N SER A 32 1.26 -47.96 -22.61
CA SER A 32 0.18 -48.05 -23.61
C SER A 32 -0.18 -46.65 -24.12
N VAL A 33 0.06 -46.39 -25.41
CA VAL A 33 -0.42 -45.21 -26.12
C VAL A 33 -1.87 -45.47 -26.48
N CYS A 34 -2.80 -44.89 -25.72
CA CYS A 34 -4.21 -44.80 -26.11
C CYS A 34 -4.54 -43.35 -26.47
N SER A 35 -4.98 -43.19 -27.71
CA SER A 35 -5.60 -41.99 -28.29
C SER A 35 -6.56 -41.28 -27.33
N SER A 36 -6.25 -40.04 -26.96
CA SER A 36 -7.17 -39.19 -26.19
C SER A 36 -7.04 -37.69 -26.50
N GLY A 37 -6.90 -37.34 -27.79
CA GLY A 37 -6.97 -35.95 -28.25
C GLY A 37 -8.33 -35.25 -28.02
N VAL A 38 -9.36 -35.98 -27.57
CA VAL A 38 -10.70 -35.44 -27.29
C VAL A 38 -10.93 -35.19 -25.79
N ASN A 39 -10.25 -35.92 -24.89
CA ASN A 39 -10.48 -35.81 -23.45
C ASN A 39 -9.82 -34.57 -22.82
N ASP A 40 -8.67 -34.12 -23.34
CA ASP A 40 -8.00 -32.91 -22.82
C ASP A 40 -8.69 -31.63 -23.28
N ALA A 41 -9.22 -31.58 -24.50
CA ALA A 41 -10.04 -30.47 -24.97
C ALA A 41 -11.37 -30.38 -24.24
N TRP A 42 -11.98 -31.52 -23.87
CA TRP A 42 -13.22 -31.56 -23.11
C TRP A 42 -13.03 -31.19 -21.64
N ARG A 43 -11.94 -31.66 -20.99
CA ARG A 43 -11.56 -31.23 -19.64
C ARG A 43 -11.21 -29.75 -19.58
N PHE A 44 -10.49 -29.23 -20.57
CA PHE A 44 -10.19 -27.80 -20.68
C PHE A 44 -11.46 -26.97 -20.89
N ARG A 45 -12.35 -27.36 -21.83
CA ARG A 45 -13.64 -26.70 -22.06
C ARG A 45 -14.57 -26.79 -20.85
N SER A 46 -14.60 -27.91 -20.14
CA SER A 46 -15.41 -28.11 -18.93
C SER A 46 -14.88 -27.29 -17.76
N CYS A 47 -13.55 -27.19 -17.60
CA CYS A 47 -12.92 -26.33 -16.60
C CYS A 47 -13.18 -24.85 -16.90
N VAL A 48 -13.01 -24.42 -18.16
CA VAL A 48 -13.32 -23.05 -18.62
C VAL A 48 -14.81 -22.74 -18.44
N ALA A 49 -15.72 -23.66 -18.80
CA ALA A 49 -17.15 -23.49 -18.58
C ALA A 49 -17.52 -23.40 -17.09
N GLY A 50 -16.87 -24.18 -16.23
CA GLY A 50 -17.07 -24.12 -14.77
C GLY A 50 -16.55 -22.82 -14.15
N VAL A 51 -15.47 -22.25 -14.67
CA VAL A 51 -14.96 -20.93 -14.26
C VAL A 51 -15.89 -19.82 -14.75
N LEU A 52 -16.36 -19.89 -16.01
CA LEU A 52 -17.30 -18.92 -16.57
C LEU A 52 -18.63 -18.90 -15.82
N ALA A 53 -19.19 -20.07 -15.48
CA ALA A 53 -20.42 -20.17 -14.69
C ALA A 53 -20.29 -19.55 -13.29
N LYS A 54 -19.14 -19.73 -12.62
CA LYS A 54 -18.85 -19.07 -11.34
C LYS A 54 -18.72 -17.55 -11.45
N LEU A 55 -18.12 -17.05 -12.53
CA LEU A 55 -18.02 -15.61 -12.79
C LEU A 55 -19.39 -14.99 -13.09
N GLU A 56 -20.26 -15.70 -13.80
CA GLU A 56 -21.63 -15.27 -14.08
C GLU A 56 -22.48 -15.22 -12.79
N GLU A 57 -22.25 -16.16 -11.87
CA GLU A 57 -22.84 -16.15 -10.53
C GLU A 57 -22.35 -14.97 -9.67
N GLU A 58 -21.06 -14.65 -9.72
CA GLU A 58 -20.46 -13.49 -9.04
C GLU A 58 -21.08 -12.16 -9.52
N ARG A 59 -21.13 -11.93 -10.84
CA ARG A 59 -21.69 -10.69 -11.41
C ARG A 59 -23.16 -10.49 -11.06
N GLU A 60 -23.95 -11.55 -11.15
CA GLU A 60 -25.36 -11.52 -10.78
C GLU A 60 -25.56 -11.24 -9.28
N ALA A 61 -24.76 -11.86 -8.41
CA ALA A 61 -24.85 -11.64 -6.97
C ALA A 61 -24.50 -10.19 -6.58
N GLN A 62 -23.42 -9.65 -7.13
CA GLN A 62 -22.97 -8.28 -6.86
C GLN A 62 -23.94 -7.25 -7.42
N LYS A 63 -24.46 -7.47 -8.63
CA LYS A 63 -25.47 -6.59 -9.25
C LYS A 63 -26.77 -6.56 -8.45
N ARG A 64 -27.32 -7.72 -8.07
CA ARG A 64 -28.54 -7.79 -7.25
C ARG A 64 -28.38 -7.11 -5.90
N TYR A 65 -27.20 -7.29 -5.28
CA TYR A 65 -26.87 -6.61 -4.03
C TYR A 65 -26.97 -5.09 -4.20
N TRP A 66 -26.37 -4.53 -5.24
CA TRP A 66 -26.43 -3.10 -5.49
C TRP A 66 -27.81 -2.60 -5.98
N GLU A 67 -28.57 -3.41 -6.70
CA GLU A 67 -29.98 -3.11 -7.03
C GLU A 67 -30.86 -3.01 -5.77
N GLU A 68 -30.62 -3.84 -4.74
CA GLU A 68 -31.31 -3.76 -3.45
C GLU A 68 -30.92 -2.50 -2.68
N HIS A 69 -29.62 -2.22 -2.58
CA HIS A 69 -29.09 -1.13 -1.75
C HIS A 69 -29.07 0.24 -2.45
N SER A 70 -29.48 0.32 -3.71
CA SER A 70 -29.59 1.58 -4.45
C SER A 70 -31.03 2.05 -4.68
N ARG A 71 -32.03 1.40 -4.08
CA ARG A 71 -33.45 1.73 -4.29
C ARG A 71 -33.81 3.16 -3.86
N ASP A 72 -33.25 3.60 -2.74
CA ASP A 72 -33.59 4.89 -2.14
C ASP A 72 -32.78 6.05 -2.75
N LEU A 73 -31.71 5.74 -3.49
CA LEU A 73 -30.86 6.73 -4.19
C LEU A 73 -30.35 7.86 -3.26
N THR A 74 -29.99 7.51 -2.01
CA THR A 74 -29.44 8.42 -1.00
C THR A 74 -28.00 8.07 -0.61
N VAL A 75 -27.33 8.98 0.09
CA VAL A 75 -25.98 8.75 0.64
C VAL A 75 -26.02 7.64 1.69
N GLU A 76 -27.07 7.58 2.51
CA GLU A 76 -27.29 6.55 3.51
C GLU A 76 -27.36 5.15 2.89
N ALA A 77 -28.10 5.02 1.78
CA ALA A 77 -28.24 3.77 1.04
C ALA A 77 -26.90 3.32 0.45
N MET A 78 -26.08 4.25 -0.04
CA MET A 78 -24.77 3.96 -0.59
C MET A 78 -23.70 3.62 0.46
N MET A 79 -23.68 4.32 1.60
CA MET A 79 -22.68 4.09 2.63
C MET A 79 -23.00 2.92 3.55
N LEU A 80 -24.24 2.40 3.50
CA LEU A 80 -24.70 1.25 4.27
C LEU A 80 -24.47 1.40 5.78
N ASP A 81 -24.66 2.63 6.28
CA ASP A 81 -24.35 3.02 7.65
C ASP A 81 -25.42 3.95 8.23
N SER A 82 -25.82 3.70 9.48
CA SER A 82 -26.80 4.52 10.20
C SER A 82 -26.33 5.96 10.43
N ARG A 83 -25.02 6.21 10.37
CA ARG A 83 -24.38 7.54 10.52
C ARG A 83 -23.74 8.04 9.23
N ALA A 84 -24.20 7.58 8.08
CA ALA A 84 -23.65 7.96 6.77
C ALA A 84 -23.49 9.47 6.59
N ALA A 85 -24.49 10.28 6.96
CA ALA A 85 -24.42 11.73 6.81
C ALA A 85 -23.30 12.40 7.63
N ASP A 86 -22.99 11.87 8.82
CA ASP A 86 -21.88 12.40 9.65
C ASP A 86 -20.53 11.93 9.11
N LEU A 87 -20.44 10.64 8.73
CA LEU A 87 -19.24 10.07 8.14
C LEU A 87 -18.87 10.78 6.84
N ASP A 88 -19.84 11.00 5.95
CA ASP A 88 -19.63 11.65 4.67
C ASP A 88 -19.10 13.08 4.81
N LYS A 89 -19.58 13.84 5.80
CA LYS A 89 -19.09 15.20 6.08
C LYS A 89 -17.61 15.25 6.44
N GLU A 90 -17.10 14.23 7.13
CA GLU A 90 -15.68 14.16 7.54
C GLU A 90 -14.82 13.44 6.49
N GLU A 91 -15.32 12.34 5.94
CA GLU A 91 -14.59 11.47 5.01
C GLU A 91 -14.43 12.09 3.62
N ARG A 92 -15.48 12.72 3.08
CA ARG A 92 -15.43 13.21 1.69
C ARG A 92 -14.33 14.27 1.50
N PRO A 93 -14.19 15.30 2.36
CA PRO A 93 -13.08 16.25 2.26
C PRO A 93 -11.72 15.58 2.48
N GLU A 94 -11.64 14.59 3.37
CA GLU A 94 -10.41 13.84 3.60
C GLU A 94 -9.96 13.11 2.34
N ILE A 95 -10.83 12.31 1.71
CA ILE A 95 -10.52 11.57 0.48
C ILE A 95 -10.11 12.52 -0.65
N LEU A 96 -10.83 13.64 -0.84
CA LEU A 96 -10.48 14.63 -1.86
C LEU A 96 -9.11 15.28 -1.59
N SER A 97 -8.74 15.48 -0.33
CA SER A 97 -7.44 16.05 0.05
C SER A 97 -6.25 15.11 -0.20
N LEU A 98 -6.52 13.80 -0.35
CA LEU A 98 -5.51 12.77 -0.65
C LEU A 98 -5.26 12.62 -2.15
N LEU A 99 -6.09 13.22 -3.00
CA LEU A 99 -5.91 13.14 -4.44
C LEU A 99 -4.74 14.02 -4.90
N PRO A 100 -3.94 13.56 -5.89
CA PRO A 100 -2.94 14.41 -6.54
C PRO A 100 -3.65 15.53 -7.30
N SER A 101 -2.95 16.61 -7.66
CA SER A 101 -3.57 17.65 -8.49
C SER A 101 -4.11 17.08 -9.80
N TYR A 102 -5.40 17.29 -10.04
CA TYR A 102 -6.14 16.91 -11.24
C TYR A 102 -6.74 18.12 -11.98
N GLU A 103 -6.24 19.33 -11.70
CA GLU A 103 -6.69 20.55 -12.34
C GLU A 103 -6.48 20.52 -13.86
N GLY A 104 -7.57 20.72 -14.60
CA GLY A 104 -7.56 20.66 -16.07
C GLY A 104 -7.28 19.27 -16.66
N LYS A 105 -7.24 18.20 -15.85
CA LYS A 105 -6.91 16.83 -16.28
C LYS A 105 -8.15 15.97 -16.58
N SER A 106 -7.94 14.83 -17.24
CA SER A 106 -8.98 13.82 -17.51
C SER A 106 -9.13 12.86 -16.34
N VAL A 107 -10.34 12.76 -15.78
CA VAL A 107 -10.67 11.92 -14.62
C VAL A 107 -11.69 10.84 -15.00
N LEU A 108 -11.39 9.59 -14.67
CA LEU A 108 -12.32 8.46 -14.76
C LEU A 108 -12.75 8.05 -13.35
N GLU A 109 -14.02 8.30 -13.01
CA GLU A 109 -14.62 7.89 -11.74
C GLU A 109 -15.37 6.57 -11.92
N LEU A 110 -14.88 5.51 -11.27
CA LEU A 110 -15.41 4.15 -11.35
C LEU A 110 -16.25 3.83 -10.11
N GLY A 111 -17.49 3.39 -10.31
CA GLY A 111 -18.43 3.20 -9.21
C GLY A 111 -18.87 4.54 -8.61
N ALA A 112 -19.18 5.51 -9.48
CA ALA A 112 -19.49 6.90 -9.12
C ALA A 112 -20.72 7.03 -8.21
N GLY A 113 -21.60 6.03 -8.23
CA GLY A 113 -22.86 6.07 -7.52
C GLY A 113 -23.71 7.26 -7.94
N ILE A 114 -24.42 7.85 -6.96
CA ILE A 114 -25.24 9.05 -7.18
C ILE A 114 -24.42 10.35 -7.33
N GLY A 115 -23.09 10.27 -7.32
CA GLY A 115 -22.22 11.41 -7.60
C GLY A 115 -21.76 12.21 -6.39
N ARG A 116 -21.42 11.50 -5.30
CA ARG A 116 -20.89 12.07 -4.06
C ARG A 116 -19.59 12.85 -4.28
N PHE A 117 -18.73 12.31 -5.16
CA PHE A 117 -17.46 12.92 -5.55
C PHE A 117 -17.52 13.55 -6.95
N THR A 118 -18.33 13.03 -7.87
CA THR A 118 -18.45 13.54 -9.26
C THR A 118 -18.54 15.06 -9.35
N GLY A 119 -19.43 15.69 -8.57
CA GLY A 119 -19.60 17.14 -8.58
C GLY A 119 -18.38 17.90 -8.06
N GLU A 120 -17.65 17.36 -7.07
CA GLU A 120 -16.41 17.96 -6.56
C GLU A 120 -15.25 17.79 -7.54
N LEU A 121 -15.16 16.63 -8.20
CA LEU A 121 -14.16 16.37 -9.24
C LEU A 121 -14.39 17.30 -10.44
N ALA A 122 -15.64 17.48 -10.88
CA ALA A 122 -15.99 18.30 -12.04
C ALA A 122 -15.72 19.81 -11.85
N LYS A 123 -15.60 20.30 -10.62
CA LYS A 123 -15.22 21.70 -10.35
C LYS A 123 -13.80 22.04 -10.80
N THR A 124 -12.89 21.06 -10.78
CA THR A 124 -11.46 21.27 -10.98
C THR A 124 -10.92 20.53 -12.21
N ALA A 125 -11.46 19.35 -12.52
CA ALA A 125 -11.03 18.53 -13.64
C ALA A 125 -11.34 19.19 -15.00
N GLY A 126 -10.50 18.91 -16.00
CA GLY A 126 -10.77 19.29 -17.38
C GLY A 126 -11.93 18.48 -17.96
N HIS A 127 -12.04 17.20 -17.59
CA HIS A 127 -13.17 16.32 -17.90
C HIS A 127 -13.33 15.25 -16.82
N VAL A 128 -14.57 14.87 -16.52
CA VAL A 128 -14.90 13.73 -15.64
C VAL A 128 -15.80 12.77 -16.40
N LEU A 129 -15.36 11.52 -16.57
CA LEU A 129 -16.22 10.40 -16.96
C LEU A 129 -16.64 9.64 -15.69
N ALA A 130 -17.89 9.83 -15.27
CA ALA A 130 -18.50 9.11 -14.17
C ALA A 130 -19.18 7.83 -14.68
N MET A 131 -18.85 6.69 -14.07
CA MET A 131 -19.39 5.39 -14.46
C MET A 131 -19.94 4.62 -13.27
N ASP A 132 -21.12 4.03 -13.45
CA ASP A 132 -21.72 3.10 -12.50
C ASP A 132 -22.51 2.04 -13.29
N PHE A 133 -22.60 0.81 -12.77
CA PHE A 133 -23.29 -0.28 -13.43
C PHE A 133 -24.81 -0.36 -13.12
N ILE A 134 -25.30 0.46 -12.19
CA ILE A 134 -26.73 0.59 -11.88
C ILE A 134 -27.30 1.80 -12.61
N GLU A 135 -28.20 1.55 -13.57
CA GLU A 135 -28.74 2.59 -14.46
C GLU A 135 -29.47 3.72 -13.70
N SER A 136 -30.29 3.37 -12.69
CA SER A 136 -31.01 4.38 -11.89
C SER A 136 -30.06 5.28 -11.09
N VAL A 137 -28.91 4.74 -10.69
CA VAL A 137 -27.90 5.42 -9.89
C VAL A 137 -27.13 6.41 -10.76
N ILE A 138 -26.64 5.99 -11.93
CA ILE A 138 -25.92 6.91 -12.81
C ILE A 138 -26.84 7.99 -13.39
N LYS A 139 -28.11 7.68 -13.66
CA LYS A 139 -29.12 8.70 -14.03
C LYS A 139 -29.38 9.70 -12.90
N LYS A 140 -29.36 9.24 -11.64
CA LYS A 140 -29.46 10.15 -10.48
C LYS A 140 -28.24 11.07 -10.42
N ASN A 141 -27.04 10.54 -10.65
CA ASN A 141 -25.81 11.33 -10.74
C ASN A 141 -25.91 12.40 -11.85
N GLU A 142 -26.30 12.01 -13.07
CA GLU A 142 -26.53 12.93 -14.18
C GLU A 142 -27.57 14.00 -13.85
N SER A 143 -28.66 13.66 -13.17
CA SER A 143 -29.67 14.65 -12.74
C SER A 143 -29.12 15.70 -11.77
N ILE A 144 -28.11 15.36 -10.97
CA ILE A 144 -27.47 16.25 -9.99
C ILE A 144 -26.35 17.05 -10.66
N ASN A 145 -25.49 16.38 -11.42
CA ASN A 145 -24.21 16.92 -11.90
C ASN A 145 -24.19 17.22 -13.41
N GLY A 146 -25.24 16.93 -14.17
CA GLY A 146 -25.29 17.15 -15.62
C GLY A 146 -25.25 18.62 -16.06
N HIS A 147 -25.35 19.55 -15.11
CA HIS A 147 -25.11 20.98 -15.35
C HIS A 147 -23.62 21.28 -15.58
N TYR A 148 -22.70 20.40 -15.15
CA TYR A 148 -21.27 20.48 -15.48
C TYR A 148 -21.04 20.00 -16.92
N LYS A 149 -20.71 20.93 -17.81
CA LYS A 149 -20.47 20.65 -19.24
C LYS A 149 -19.24 19.76 -19.49
N ASN A 150 -18.36 19.64 -18.50
CA ASN A 150 -17.18 18.80 -18.50
C ASN A 150 -17.42 17.43 -17.84
N ALA A 151 -18.65 17.07 -17.48
CA ALA A 151 -18.99 15.75 -16.96
C ALA A 151 -19.70 14.90 -18.02
N SER A 152 -19.38 13.61 -18.08
CA SER A 152 -20.04 12.61 -18.91
C SER A 152 -20.38 11.40 -18.06
N PHE A 153 -21.48 10.71 -18.40
CA PHE A 153 -22.06 9.66 -17.57
C PHE A 153 -22.20 8.37 -18.39
N MET A 154 -21.77 7.25 -17.82
CA MET A 154 -21.81 5.95 -18.49
C MET A 154 -22.42 4.88 -17.56
N CYS A 155 -23.43 4.18 -18.05
CA CYS A 155 -23.93 2.96 -17.42
C CYS A 155 -23.14 1.76 -17.94
N ALA A 156 -22.14 1.27 -17.20
CA ALA A 156 -21.36 0.11 -17.60
C ALA A 156 -20.74 -0.61 -16.40
N ASP A 157 -20.57 -1.92 -16.54
CA ASP A 157 -19.83 -2.75 -15.59
C ASP A 157 -18.32 -2.65 -15.89
N VAL A 158 -17.53 -2.32 -14.87
CA VAL A 158 -16.06 -2.20 -14.97
C VAL A 158 -15.37 -3.49 -15.42
N THR A 159 -16.02 -4.63 -15.21
CA THR A 159 -15.52 -5.96 -15.60
C THR A 159 -15.87 -6.32 -17.05
N SER A 160 -16.76 -5.55 -17.70
CA SER A 160 -17.24 -5.87 -19.04
C SER A 160 -16.09 -5.91 -20.05
N PRO A 161 -15.99 -6.96 -20.89
CA PRO A 161 -15.04 -7.02 -21.98
C PRO A 161 -15.34 -5.98 -23.07
N ASP A 162 -16.58 -5.49 -23.13
CA ASP A 162 -17.03 -4.51 -24.11
C ASP A 162 -16.82 -3.05 -23.65
N LEU A 163 -16.37 -2.85 -22.41
CA LEU A 163 -16.01 -1.51 -21.93
C LEU A 163 -14.74 -1.04 -22.64
N VAL A 164 -14.84 0.02 -23.44
CA VAL A 164 -13.71 0.58 -24.18
C VAL A 164 -13.37 1.95 -23.62
N ILE A 165 -12.19 2.06 -23.02
CA ILE A 165 -11.54 3.32 -22.67
C ILE A 165 -10.22 3.35 -23.46
N GLU A 166 -9.91 4.48 -24.06
CA GLU A 166 -8.70 4.65 -24.86
C GLU A 166 -7.44 4.54 -23.99
N ASP A 167 -6.44 3.80 -24.48
CA ASP A 167 -5.16 3.66 -23.80
C ASP A 167 -4.44 5.01 -23.68
N ASN A 168 -3.79 5.24 -22.54
CA ASN A 168 -3.07 6.49 -22.24
C ASN A 168 -3.93 7.76 -22.40
N SER A 169 -5.23 7.70 -22.09
CA SER A 169 -6.15 8.84 -22.19
C SER A 169 -6.50 9.47 -20.84
N ILE A 170 -6.33 8.73 -19.74
CA ILE A 170 -6.76 9.15 -18.39
C ILE A 170 -5.58 9.63 -17.56
N ASP A 171 -5.76 10.74 -16.83
CA ASP A 171 -4.76 11.28 -15.91
C ASP A 171 -4.99 10.83 -14.46
N LEU A 172 -6.25 10.64 -14.06
CA LEU A 172 -6.65 10.12 -12.75
C LEU A 172 -7.79 9.10 -12.89
N ILE A 173 -7.56 7.88 -12.42
CA ILE A 173 -8.62 6.89 -12.19
C ILE A 173 -8.95 6.96 -10.70
N PHE A 174 -10.21 7.20 -10.37
CA PHE A 174 -10.69 7.35 -8.99
C PHE A 174 -11.81 6.34 -8.71
N SER A 175 -11.69 5.61 -7.60
CA SER A 175 -12.78 4.81 -7.04
C SER A 175 -12.79 4.90 -5.51
N ASN A 176 -13.96 4.74 -4.90
CA ASN A 176 -14.11 4.69 -3.45
C ASN A 176 -15.18 3.64 -3.09
N TRP A 177 -14.72 2.45 -2.70
CA TRP A 177 -15.44 1.17 -2.61
C TRP A 177 -15.89 0.62 -3.95
N LEU A 178 -14.98 -0.11 -4.62
CA LEU A 178 -15.27 -0.77 -5.89
C LEU A 178 -14.74 -2.19 -5.91
N LEU A 179 -13.45 -2.37 -5.64
CA LEU A 179 -12.74 -3.64 -5.82
C LEU A 179 -13.24 -4.73 -4.85
N MET A 180 -13.80 -4.32 -3.70
CA MET A 180 -14.48 -5.23 -2.77
C MET A 180 -15.77 -5.87 -3.34
N TYR A 181 -16.27 -5.42 -4.48
CA TYR A 181 -17.43 -6.00 -5.21
C TYR A 181 -17.04 -6.78 -6.46
N LEU A 182 -15.74 -7.03 -6.65
CA LEU A 182 -15.16 -7.84 -7.71
C LEU A 182 -14.54 -9.09 -7.09
N SER A 183 -14.55 -10.21 -7.82
CA SER A 183 -13.74 -11.39 -7.50
C SER A 183 -12.24 -11.11 -7.71
N ASP A 184 -11.37 -11.97 -7.18
CA ASP A 184 -9.91 -11.77 -7.27
C ASP A 184 -9.44 -11.65 -8.73
N ALA A 185 -9.93 -12.55 -9.61
CA ALA A 185 -9.60 -12.54 -11.04
C ALA A 185 -10.14 -11.30 -11.78
N GLU A 186 -11.26 -10.72 -11.31
CA GLU A 186 -11.79 -9.47 -11.87
C GLU A 186 -10.97 -8.26 -11.43
N VAL A 187 -10.46 -8.24 -10.19
CA VAL A 187 -9.55 -7.20 -9.72
C VAL A 187 -8.25 -7.24 -10.52
N GLU A 188 -7.62 -8.40 -10.69
CA GLU A 188 -6.39 -8.56 -11.49
C GLU A 188 -6.58 -8.03 -12.92
N LYS A 189 -7.65 -8.46 -13.61
CA LYS A 189 -7.96 -7.98 -14.97
C LYS A 189 -8.26 -6.50 -15.03
N LEU A 190 -8.97 -5.95 -14.04
CA LEU A 190 -9.28 -4.53 -14.02
C LEU A 190 -8.02 -3.70 -13.82
N VAL A 191 -7.09 -4.13 -12.95
CA VAL A 191 -5.80 -3.47 -12.76
C VAL A 191 -5.00 -3.43 -14.06
N GLU A 192 -4.89 -4.54 -14.79
CA GLU A 192 -4.23 -4.58 -16.10
C GLU A 192 -4.83 -3.54 -17.08
N ARG A 193 -6.15 -3.35 -17.05
CA ARG A 193 -6.84 -2.35 -17.89
C ARG A 193 -6.58 -0.93 -17.41
N MET A 194 -6.67 -0.68 -16.11
CA MET A 194 -6.39 0.64 -15.52
C MET A 194 -4.98 1.12 -15.89
N VAL A 195 -3.96 0.24 -15.82
CA VAL A 195 -2.59 0.60 -16.21
C VAL A 195 -2.49 0.95 -17.69
N LYS A 196 -3.28 0.33 -18.57
CA LYS A 196 -3.33 0.68 -20.01
C LYS A 196 -4.01 2.02 -20.27
N TRP A 197 -5.15 2.27 -19.62
CA TRP A 197 -5.92 3.52 -19.76
C TRP A 197 -5.16 4.76 -19.26
N LEU A 198 -4.33 4.58 -18.23
CA LEU A 198 -3.63 5.68 -17.57
C LEU A 198 -2.45 6.18 -18.40
N LYS A 199 -2.28 7.51 -18.48
CA LYS A 199 -1.05 8.14 -18.99
C LYS A 199 0.14 7.83 -18.08
N VAL A 200 1.35 7.80 -18.63
CA VAL A 200 2.57 7.82 -17.81
C VAL A 200 2.58 9.10 -16.97
N GLY A 201 2.84 8.99 -15.67
CA GLY A 201 2.70 10.05 -14.68
C GLY A 201 1.29 10.25 -14.14
N GLY A 202 0.29 9.58 -14.73
CA GLY A 202 -1.09 9.55 -14.23
C GLY A 202 -1.23 8.70 -12.97
N HIS A 203 -2.37 8.83 -12.29
CA HIS A 203 -2.60 8.26 -10.98
C HIS A 203 -3.84 7.36 -10.89
N ILE A 204 -3.78 6.37 -10.01
CA ILE A 204 -4.93 5.56 -9.61
C ILE A 204 -5.13 5.75 -8.12
N PHE A 205 -6.30 6.24 -7.74
CA PHE A 205 -6.74 6.27 -6.35
C PHE A 205 -7.86 5.26 -6.17
N PHE A 206 -7.74 4.40 -5.17
CA PHE A 206 -8.84 3.55 -4.72
C PHE A 206 -8.87 3.43 -3.20
N ARG A 207 -10.05 3.17 -2.66
CA ARG A 207 -10.27 2.94 -1.23
C ARG A 207 -11.18 1.74 -1.07
N GLU A 208 -10.82 0.80 -0.20
CA GLU A 208 -11.66 -0.37 0.11
C GLU A 208 -11.91 -0.56 1.61
N SER A 209 -12.95 -1.34 1.94
CA SER A 209 -13.09 -1.93 3.28
C SER A 209 -12.26 -3.21 3.36
N CYS A 210 -11.25 -3.22 4.20
CA CYS A 210 -10.41 -4.38 4.46
C CYS A 210 -10.88 -5.17 5.70
N PHE A 211 -10.47 -6.43 5.77
CA PHE A 211 -10.69 -7.38 6.88
C PHE A 211 -12.16 -7.78 7.14
N HIS A 212 -13.05 -6.82 7.37
CA HIS A 212 -14.46 -7.09 7.63
C HIS A 212 -15.37 -5.89 7.29
N GLN A 213 -16.67 -6.11 7.41
CA GLN A 213 -17.70 -5.11 7.19
C GLN A 213 -17.48 -3.84 8.03
N SER A 214 -17.72 -2.69 7.39
CA SER A 214 -17.60 -1.35 7.98
C SER A 214 -18.93 -0.82 8.53
N GLY A 215 -19.96 -0.78 7.67
CA GLY A 215 -21.28 -0.25 8.00
C GLY A 215 -22.08 -1.15 8.94
N ASP A 216 -23.01 -0.58 9.70
CA ASP A 216 -23.85 -1.28 10.69
C ASP A 216 -25.25 -1.68 10.17
N SER A 217 -25.60 -1.31 8.94
CA SER A 217 -26.87 -1.69 8.32
C SER A 217 -27.01 -3.21 8.21
N LYS A 218 -28.19 -3.73 8.58
CA LYS A 218 -28.51 -5.15 8.44
C LYS A 218 -28.62 -5.52 6.97
N ARG A 219 -27.93 -6.59 6.58
CA ARG A 219 -27.90 -7.12 5.20
C ARG A 219 -28.42 -8.56 5.22
N LYS A 220 -29.35 -8.90 4.33
CA LYS A 220 -29.84 -10.29 4.20
C LYS A 220 -28.81 -11.19 3.54
N VAL A 221 -28.15 -10.66 2.51
CA VAL A 221 -27.05 -11.29 1.77
C VAL A 221 -25.95 -10.24 1.62
N ASN A 222 -24.69 -10.64 1.79
CA ASN A 222 -23.54 -9.74 1.70
C ASN A 222 -22.43 -10.45 0.89
N PRO A 223 -22.39 -10.26 -0.44
CA PRO A 223 -21.39 -10.88 -1.32
C PRO A 223 -20.05 -10.12 -1.34
N THR A 224 -19.86 -9.12 -0.47
CA THR A 224 -18.67 -8.28 -0.46
C THR A 224 -17.41 -9.05 -0.03
N HIS A 225 -16.32 -8.82 -0.75
CA HIS A 225 -14.99 -9.38 -0.47
C HIS A 225 -14.18 -8.45 0.44
N TYR A 226 -14.17 -8.75 1.75
CA TYR A 226 -13.33 -8.03 2.72
C TYR A 226 -11.93 -8.61 2.78
N ARG A 227 -11.07 -8.15 1.88
CA ARG A 227 -9.71 -8.67 1.75
C ARG A 227 -8.74 -8.07 2.75
N GLU A 228 -7.63 -8.74 2.95
CA GLU A 228 -6.46 -8.15 3.59
C GLU A 228 -5.79 -7.11 2.65
N PRO A 229 -5.25 -6.00 3.17
CA PRO A 229 -4.60 -4.94 2.39
C PRO A 229 -3.51 -5.45 1.45
N ARG A 230 -2.75 -6.47 1.88
CA ARG A 230 -1.67 -7.08 1.09
C ARG A 230 -2.12 -7.62 -0.26
N PHE A 231 -3.38 -8.05 -0.39
CA PHE A 231 -3.92 -8.49 -1.66
C PHE A 231 -3.91 -7.33 -2.66
N TYR A 232 -4.48 -6.20 -2.29
CA TYR A 232 -4.55 -5.02 -3.17
C TYR A 232 -3.16 -4.50 -3.49
N THR A 233 -2.29 -4.37 -2.48
CA THR A 233 -0.90 -3.93 -2.68
C THR A 233 -0.14 -4.84 -3.64
N LYS A 234 -0.31 -6.16 -3.52
CA LYS A 234 0.33 -7.14 -4.41
C LYS A 234 -0.17 -7.01 -5.84
N VAL A 235 -1.49 -7.06 -6.05
CA VAL A 235 -2.08 -7.05 -7.40
C VAL A 235 -1.71 -5.76 -8.16
N PHE A 236 -1.77 -4.61 -7.48
CA PHE A 236 -1.37 -3.34 -8.11
C PHE A 236 0.14 -3.26 -8.39
N LYS A 237 0.98 -3.81 -7.51
CA LYS A 237 2.44 -3.88 -7.74
C LYS A 237 2.82 -4.80 -8.90
N GLU A 238 2.05 -5.85 -9.15
CA GLU A 238 2.23 -6.77 -10.28
C GLU A 238 1.64 -6.22 -11.59
N GLY A 239 0.85 -5.15 -11.51
CA GLY A 239 0.26 -4.45 -12.65
C GLY A 239 1.31 -3.79 -13.54
N HIS A 240 1.41 -4.28 -14.79
CA HIS A 240 2.33 -3.75 -15.80
C HIS A 240 1.63 -3.58 -17.14
N ALA A 241 2.13 -2.65 -17.95
CA ALA A 241 1.70 -2.49 -19.33
C ALA A 241 2.91 -2.31 -20.24
N ILE A 242 2.85 -2.96 -21.40
CA ILE A 242 3.82 -2.78 -22.48
C ILE A 242 3.12 -1.99 -23.57
N ASP A 243 3.65 -0.82 -23.91
CA ASP A 243 3.10 -0.02 -25.01
C ASP A 243 3.52 -0.58 -26.39
N GLN A 244 2.96 0.00 -27.46
CA GLN A 244 3.24 -0.43 -28.83
C GLN A 244 4.71 -0.26 -29.24
N SER A 245 5.47 0.59 -28.52
CA SER A 245 6.91 0.79 -28.75
C SER A 245 7.79 -0.23 -28.01
N GLY A 246 7.18 -1.09 -27.20
CA GLY A 246 7.87 -2.06 -26.35
C GLY A 246 8.34 -1.48 -25.02
N SER A 247 7.96 -0.25 -24.67
CA SER A 247 8.31 0.36 -23.38
C SER A 247 7.40 -0.19 -22.28
N SER A 248 8.00 -0.71 -21.22
CA SER A 248 7.30 -1.20 -20.04
C SER A 248 6.99 -0.06 -19.07
N SER A 249 5.79 -0.06 -18.53
CA SER A 249 5.34 0.80 -17.44
C SER A 249 4.78 -0.05 -16.30
N GLU A 250 4.90 0.44 -15.08
CA GLU A 250 4.43 -0.20 -13.85
C GLU A 250 3.78 0.83 -12.92
N LEU A 251 3.20 0.36 -11.83
CA LEU A 251 2.63 1.21 -10.79
C LEU A 251 3.59 1.36 -9.61
N SER A 252 3.77 2.61 -9.18
CA SER A 252 4.49 2.93 -7.96
C SER A 252 3.55 3.45 -6.88
N LEU A 253 3.63 2.87 -5.69
CA LEU A 253 2.81 3.25 -4.54
C LEU A 253 3.29 4.59 -3.98
N LEU A 254 2.42 5.59 -3.94
CA LEU A 254 2.68 6.90 -3.35
C LEU A 254 2.09 7.06 -1.94
N THR A 255 0.95 6.43 -1.70
CA THR A 255 0.25 6.50 -0.41
C THR A 255 -0.48 5.20 -0.18
N CYS A 256 -0.39 4.65 1.03
CA CYS A 256 -1.25 3.59 1.54
C CYS A 256 -1.54 3.94 3.00
N LYS A 257 -2.77 4.36 3.32
CA LYS A 257 -3.13 4.79 4.68
C LYS A 257 -4.57 4.46 5.04
N CYS A 258 -4.85 4.42 6.34
CA CYS A 258 -6.23 4.36 6.82
C CYS A 258 -6.93 5.72 6.71
N VAL A 259 -8.25 5.71 6.58
CA VAL A 259 -9.11 6.90 6.50
C VAL A 259 -9.42 7.38 7.93
N GLY A 260 -8.89 8.53 8.31
CA GLY A 260 -8.95 9.13 9.63
C GLY A 260 -10.37 9.38 10.13
N ALA A 261 -11.31 9.74 9.26
CA ALA A 261 -12.73 9.84 9.59
C ALA A 261 -13.28 8.52 10.18
N TYR A 262 -12.86 7.37 9.66
CA TYR A 262 -13.26 6.06 10.18
C TYR A 262 -12.53 5.69 11.46
N VAL A 263 -11.23 6.00 11.57
CA VAL A 263 -10.47 5.83 12.82
C VAL A 263 -11.16 6.58 13.95
N LYS A 264 -11.53 7.84 13.71
CA LYS A 264 -12.19 8.71 14.68
C LYS A 264 -13.59 8.21 15.07
N ASN A 265 -14.45 7.91 14.08
CA ASN A 265 -15.87 7.64 14.31
C ASN A 265 -16.20 6.17 14.59
N LYS A 266 -15.46 5.24 13.98
CA LYS A 266 -15.71 3.80 14.06
C LYS A 266 -14.66 3.04 14.88
N LYS A 267 -13.60 3.72 15.33
CA LYS A 267 -12.53 3.16 16.16
C LYS A 267 -11.89 1.91 15.53
N ASN A 268 -11.74 1.92 14.21
CA ASN A 268 -11.00 0.92 13.45
C ASN A 268 -10.24 1.57 12.29
N GLN A 269 -9.20 0.89 11.80
CA GLN A 269 -8.32 1.36 10.73
C GLN A 269 -8.56 0.60 9.42
N ASN A 270 -9.72 -0.04 9.27
CA ASN A 270 -9.99 -1.00 8.19
C ASN A 270 -10.37 -0.34 6.87
N GLN A 271 -10.61 0.96 6.89
CA GLN A 271 -10.86 1.74 5.68
C GLN A 271 -9.53 2.24 5.19
N ILE A 272 -9.02 1.63 4.12
CA ILE A 272 -7.68 1.90 3.63
C ILE A 272 -7.78 2.42 2.20
N CYS A 273 -6.99 3.44 1.90
CA CYS A 273 -6.87 4.02 0.58
C CYS A 273 -5.44 3.88 0.06
N TRP A 274 -5.34 3.75 -1.26
CA TRP A 274 -4.09 3.71 -1.99
C TRP A 274 -4.07 4.79 -3.07
N LEU A 275 -2.90 5.39 -3.25
CA LEU A 275 -2.58 6.24 -4.39
C LEU A 275 -1.39 5.64 -5.12
N TRP A 276 -1.59 5.28 -6.37
CA TRP A 276 -0.55 4.77 -7.26
C TRP A 276 -0.27 5.77 -8.38
N GLN A 277 0.97 5.79 -8.87
CA GLN A 277 1.37 6.52 -10.06
C GLN A 277 1.92 5.56 -11.10
N LYS A 278 1.50 5.69 -12.36
CA LYS A 278 2.12 4.94 -13.47
C LYS A 278 3.47 5.57 -13.80
N VAL A 279 4.52 4.79 -13.74
CA VAL A 279 5.90 5.19 -14.03
C VAL A 279 6.47 4.30 -15.12
N LYS A 280 7.47 4.79 -15.86
CA LYS A 280 8.22 3.90 -16.77
C LYS A 280 9.02 2.90 -15.92
N SER A 281 9.06 1.62 -16.32
CA SER A 281 9.79 0.61 -15.54
C SER A 281 11.31 0.89 -15.46
N THR A 282 11.83 1.75 -16.33
CA THR A 282 13.21 2.26 -16.36
C THR A 282 13.46 3.49 -15.49
N GLU A 283 12.42 4.15 -14.97
CA GLU A 283 12.59 5.29 -14.06
C GLU A 283 13.18 4.80 -12.72
N ASP A 284 14.30 5.41 -12.35
CA ASP A 284 15.13 4.99 -11.21
C ASP A 284 14.46 5.37 -9.88
N ARG A 285 13.57 4.51 -9.38
CA ARG A 285 13.25 4.42 -7.94
C ARG A 285 14.12 3.37 -7.25
N GLY A 286 15.39 3.29 -7.66
CA GLY A 286 16.36 2.29 -7.23
C GLY A 286 16.42 2.13 -5.72
N PHE A 287 16.24 3.22 -4.95
CA PHE A 287 16.30 3.15 -3.49
C PHE A 287 15.12 2.41 -2.84
N GLN A 288 13.86 2.72 -3.18
CA GLN A 288 12.72 1.96 -2.65
C GLN A 288 12.78 0.48 -3.07
N ARG A 289 13.14 0.21 -4.33
CA ARG A 289 13.35 -1.17 -4.81
C ARG A 289 14.51 -1.86 -4.10
N PHE A 290 15.59 -1.14 -3.81
CA PHE A 290 16.74 -1.66 -3.05
C PHE A 290 16.31 -2.05 -1.63
N LEU A 291 15.55 -1.19 -0.94
CA LEU A 291 15.01 -1.50 0.38
C LEU A 291 14.13 -2.75 0.32
N ASP A 292 13.11 -2.78 -0.55
CA ASP A 292 12.15 -3.90 -0.61
C ASP A 292 12.77 -5.22 -1.10
N ASN A 293 13.80 -5.20 -1.95
CA ASN A 293 14.35 -6.40 -2.59
C ASN A 293 15.67 -6.90 -1.98
N VAL A 294 16.41 -6.05 -1.25
CA VAL A 294 17.73 -6.40 -0.70
C VAL A 294 17.67 -6.51 0.81
N GLN A 295 17.49 -5.39 1.53
CA GLN A 295 17.60 -5.35 2.98
C GLN A 295 16.29 -5.71 3.70
N TYR A 296 15.17 -5.16 3.22
CA TYR A 296 13.84 -5.26 3.83
C TYR A 296 12.85 -6.04 2.96
N LYS A 297 13.34 -7.14 2.36
CA LYS A 297 12.44 -8.19 1.87
C LYS A 297 11.68 -8.81 3.04
N THR A 298 10.47 -9.32 2.81
CA THR A 298 9.60 -9.88 3.85
C THR A 298 10.31 -10.86 4.79
N SER A 299 11.11 -11.80 4.25
CA SER A 299 11.87 -12.75 5.08
C SER A 299 13.02 -12.11 5.87
N GLY A 300 13.61 -11.02 5.36
CA GLY A 300 14.59 -10.22 6.08
C GLY A 300 13.95 -9.48 7.26
N ILE A 301 12.78 -8.87 7.04
CA ILE A 301 11.99 -8.18 8.08
C ILE A 301 11.65 -9.14 9.22
N LEU A 302 11.07 -10.30 8.91
CA LEU A 302 10.69 -11.30 9.92
C LEU A 302 11.88 -11.85 10.70
N ARG A 303 13.04 -11.99 10.04
CA ARG A 303 14.30 -12.33 10.71
C ARG A 303 14.76 -11.23 11.65
N TYR A 304 14.72 -9.97 11.21
CA TYR A 304 15.07 -8.84 12.07
C TYR A 304 14.15 -8.76 13.28
N GLU A 305 12.84 -8.93 13.09
CA GLU A 305 11.88 -9.00 14.19
C GLU A 305 12.19 -10.13 15.17
N ARG A 306 12.63 -11.30 14.68
CA ARG A 306 13.05 -12.39 15.56
C ARG A 306 14.26 -12.02 16.42
N VAL A 307 15.21 -11.27 15.88
CA VAL A 307 16.45 -10.87 16.58
C VAL A 307 16.17 -9.74 17.57
N PHE A 308 15.49 -8.68 17.12
CA PHE A 308 15.28 -7.47 17.91
C PHE A 308 14.08 -7.54 18.86
N GLY A 309 13.13 -8.43 18.57
CA GLY A 309 11.90 -8.62 19.33
C GLY A 309 10.66 -8.19 18.56
N GLN A 310 9.53 -8.77 18.96
CA GLN A 310 8.23 -8.58 18.31
C GLN A 310 7.88 -7.09 18.10
N GLY A 311 7.54 -6.73 16.87
CA GLY A 311 7.20 -5.37 16.46
C GLY A 311 8.38 -4.45 16.15
N PHE A 312 9.63 -4.91 16.28
CA PHE A 312 10.82 -4.06 16.11
C PHE A 312 11.78 -4.60 15.06
N VAL A 313 12.40 -3.68 14.33
CA VAL A 313 13.44 -3.96 13.31
C VAL A 313 14.73 -3.18 13.59
N SER A 314 14.91 -2.76 14.84
CA SER A 314 15.99 -1.91 15.31
C SER A 314 16.45 -2.29 16.73
N THR A 315 17.62 -1.77 17.12
CA THR A 315 18.40 -2.32 18.22
C THR A 315 17.71 -2.20 19.58
N GLY A 316 17.69 -3.31 20.33
CA GLY A 316 17.17 -3.39 21.69
C GLY A 316 15.65 -3.48 21.80
N GLY A 317 14.94 -3.44 20.67
CA GLY A 317 13.50 -3.62 20.59
C GLY A 317 12.72 -2.76 21.59
N ILE A 318 11.88 -3.41 22.38
CA ILE A 318 11.01 -2.73 23.35
C ILE A 318 11.79 -2.06 24.51
N GLU A 319 12.96 -2.57 24.89
CA GLU A 319 13.71 -2.07 26.05
C GLU A 319 14.27 -0.66 25.78
N THR A 320 14.99 -0.49 24.68
CA THR A 320 15.52 0.82 24.26
C THR A 320 14.40 1.76 23.84
N THR A 321 13.31 1.23 23.28
CA THR A 321 12.12 2.04 22.96
C THR A 321 11.50 2.66 24.21
N LYS A 322 11.34 1.88 25.29
CA LYS A 322 10.85 2.41 26.57
C LYS A 322 11.76 3.54 27.07
N GLU A 323 13.05 3.27 27.14
CA GLU A 323 14.04 4.25 27.61
C GLU A 323 13.97 5.56 26.83
N PHE A 324 13.97 5.50 25.49
CA PHE A 324 13.97 6.70 24.66
C PHE A 324 12.63 7.44 24.70
N VAL A 325 11.51 6.72 24.69
CA VAL A 325 10.18 7.34 24.76
C VAL A 325 9.96 8.03 26.11
N ASP A 326 10.52 7.51 27.20
CA ASP A 326 10.44 8.14 28.52
C ASP A 326 11.09 9.54 28.54
N LEU A 327 12.12 9.78 27.70
CA LEU A 327 12.77 11.11 27.56
C LEU A 327 11.87 12.16 26.88
N LEU A 328 10.87 11.71 26.11
CA LEU A 328 9.97 12.61 25.39
C LEU A 328 8.98 13.32 26.31
N ASP A 329 8.68 12.74 27.48
CA ASP A 329 7.64 13.22 28.40
C ASP A 329 6.27 13.41 27.69
N LEU A 330 5.87 12.41 26.91
CA LEU A 330 4.65 12.43 26.10
C LEU A 330 3.41 12.68 26.96
N LYS A 331 2.49 13.50 26.45
CA LYS A 331 1.21 13.83 27.09
C LYS A 331 0.04 13.34 26.24
N PRO A 332 -1.06 12.88 26.87
CA PRO A 332 -2.28 12.50 26.16
C PRO A 332 -2.75 13.57 25.17
N GLY A 333 -3.12 13.13 23.97
CA GLY A 333 -3.59 13.99 22.89
C GLY A 333 -2.50 14.67 22.05
N GLN A 334 -1.22 14.51 22.40
CA GLN A 334 -0.12 14.98 21.54
C GLN A 334 -0.04 14.19 20.22
N LYS A 335 0.52 14.83 19.20
CA LYS A 335 0.75 14.24 17.88
C LYS A 335 2.23 13.96 17.66
N VAL A 336 2.56 12.70 17.34
CA VAL A 336 3.93 12.23 17.08
C VAL A 336 4.06 11.86 15.61
N LEU A 337 5.16 12.27 14.96
CA LEU A 337 5.59 11.73 13.67
C LEU A 337 6.72 10.72 13.92
N ASP A 338 6.55 9.46 13.51
CA ASP A 338 7.63 8.47 13.46
C ASP A 338 8.17 8.37 12.02
N VAL A 339 9.45 8.69 11.84
CA VAL A 339 10.14 8.65 10.55
C VAL A 339 10.97 7.36 10.46
N GLY A 340 10.52 6.44 9.62
CA GLY A 340 11.02 5.06 9.55
C GLY A 340 10.33 4.15 10.56
N CYS A 341 9.00 4.17 10.58
CA CYS A 341 8.20 3.45 11.58
C CYS A 341 8.35 1.91 11.49
N GLY A 342 8.91 1.38 10.40
CA GLY A 342 9.09 -0.06 10.21
C GLY A 342 7.76 -0.81 10.31
N ILE A 343 7.72 -1.84 11.16
CA ILE A 343 6.53 -2.69 11.37
C ILE A 343 5.63 -2.24 12.54
N GLY A 344 5.82 -1.02 13.05
CA GLY A 344 4.86 -0.33 13.91
C GLY A 344 5.04 -0.47 15.43
N GLY A 345 5.99 -1.26 15.92
CA GLY A 345 6.09 -1.60 17.36
C GLY A 345 6.29 -0.39 18.27
N GLY A 346 7.11 0.58 17.85
CA GLY A 346 7.32 1.84 18.57
C GLY A 346 6.06 2.71 18.59
N ASP A 347 5.37 2.79 17.45
CA ASP A 347 4.14 3.58 17.30
C ASP A 347 3.02 3.06 18.20
N PHE A 348 2.79 1.74 18.21
CA PHE A 348 1.81 1.13 19.10
C PHE A 348 2.16 1.35 20.57
N TYR A 349 3.44 1.18 20.94
CA TYR A 349 3.88 1.42 22.30
C TYR A 349 3.58 2.86 22.74
N MET A 350 3.93 3.86 21.93
CA MET A 350 3.66 5.26 22.24
C MET A 350 2.15 5.52 22.37
N ALA A 351 1.35 5.09 21.38
CA ALA A 351 -0.08 5.35 21.37
C ALA A 351 -0.83 4.67 22.53
N GLU A 352 -0.48 3.42 22.87
CA GLU A 352 -1.14 2.64 23.91
C GLU A 352 -0.78 3.10 25.34
N ASN A 353 0.47 3.52 25.58
CA ASN A 353 0.94 3.85 26.92
C ASN A 353 0.80 5.34 27.26
N TYR A 354 0.74 6.21 26.24
CA TYR A 354 0.74 7.67 26.44
C TYR A 354 -0.50 8.37 25.87
N ASP A 355 -1.43 7.63 25.23
CA ASP A 355 -2.66 8.18 24.61
C ASP A 355 -2.35 9.31 23.60
N VAL A 356 -1.27 9.13 22.84
CA VAL A 356 -0.86 10.03 21.76
C VAL A 356 -1.37 9.53 20.41
N HIS A 357 -1.47 10.44 19.44
CA HIS A 357 -1.72 10.10 18.04
C HIS A 357 -0.39 9.99 17.29
N VAL A 358 -0.09 8.80 16.75
CA VAL A 358 1.16 8.55 16.03
C VAL A 358 0.91 8.46 14.53
N VAL A 359 1.68 9.22 13.76
CA VAL A 359 1.76 9.17 12.30
C VAL A 359 3.08 8.50 11.94
N GLY A 360 3.04 7.24 11.54
CA GLY A 360 4.23 6.50 11.11
C GLY A 360 4.40 6.55 9.59
N ILE A 361 5.60 6.92 9.14
CA ILE A 361 5.97 6.84 7.72
C ILE A 361 7.16 5.91 7.51
N ASP A 362 7.12 5.13 6.43
CA ASP A 362 8.26 4.34 5.98
C ASP A 362 8.28 4.28 4.44
N LEU A 363 9.46 4.23 3.85
CA LEU A 363 9.60 4.13 2.39
C LEU A 363 9.30 2.71 1.89
N SER A 364 9.54 1.69 2.72
CA SER A 364 9.32 0.29 2.37
C SER A 364 7.85 -0.06 2.43
N ILE A 365 7.34 -0.58 1.30
CA ILE A 365 5.97 -1.07 1.19
C ILE A 365 5.78 -2.29 2.10
N ASN A 366 6.81 -3.14 2.21
CA ASN A 366 6.76 -4.33 3.04
C ASN A 366 6.61 -3.98 4.53
N MET A 367 7.36 -2.97 5.01
CA MET A 367 7.28 -2.50 6.40
C MET A 367 5.88 -1.99 6.75
N VAL A 368 5.37 -1.03 5.97
CA VAL A 368 4.04 -0.45 6.20
C VAL A 368 2.94 -1.50 6.08
N SER A 369 3.08 -2.48 5.18
CA SER A 369 2.12 -3.58 5.07
C SER A 369 2.03 -4.40 6.36
N PHE A 370 3.18 -4.74 6.98
CA PHE A 370 3.19 -5.39 8.29
C PHE A 370 2.65 -4.49 9.39
N ALA A 371 3.00 -3.20 9.40
CA ALA A 371 2.50 -2.25 10.38
C ALA A 371 0.95 -2.14 10.34
N LEU A 372 0.38 -2.05 9.14
CA LEU A 372 -1.08 -2.05 8.94
C LEU A 372 -1.72 -3.37 9.39
N GLU A 373 -1.06 -4.50 9.20
CA GLU A 373 -1.52 -5.81 9.69
C GLU A 373 -1.47 -5.88 11.23
N HIS A 374 -0.39 -5.43 11.85
CA HIS A 374 -0.25 -5.38 13.30
C HIS A 374 -1.22 -4.41 13.98
N ALA A 375 -1.71 -3.42 13.23
CA ALA A 375 -2.69 -2.46 13.72
C ALA A 375 -4.11 -3.06 13.85
N ILE A 376 -4.39 -4.18 13.18
CA ILE A 376 -5.73 -4.80 13.17
C ILE A 376 -6.18 -5.14 14.59
N GLY A 377 -7.40 -4.72 14.94
CA GLY A 377 -8.01 -5.00 16.23
C GLY A 377 -7.46 -4.14 17.38
N ARG A 378 -6.41 -3.35 17.16
CA ARG A 378 -5.93 -2.37 18.13
C ARG A 378 -6.84 -1.16 18.15
N LYS A 379 -7.04 -0.59 19.33
CA LYS A 379 -7.87 0.60 19.56
C LYS A 379 -7.03 1.84 19.88
N CYS A 380 -5.80 1.89 19.35
CA CYS A 380 -4.87 2.99 19.53
C CYS A 380 -4.89 3.94 18.32
N ALA A 381 -4.52 5.20 18.54
CA ALA A 381 -4.57 6.24 17.52
C ALA A 381 -3.30 6.26 16.67
N VAL A 382 -3.10 5.23 15.83
CA VAL A 382 -1.95 5.14 14.92
C VAL A 382 -2.40 5.21 13.47
N GLU A 383 -1.67 5.90 12.61
CA GLU A 383 -1.80 5.83 11.15
C GLU A 383 -0.45 5.54 10.51
N PHE A 384 -0.45 4.72 9.47
CA PHE A 384 0.76 4.38 8.71
C PHE A 384 0.63 4.84 7.27
N GLU A 385 1.73 5.32 6.69
CA GLU A 385 1.80 5.73 5.30
C GLU A 385 3.12 5.29 4.64
N VAL A 386 3.05 4.72 3.43
CA VAL A 386 4.23 4.55 2.58
C VAL A 386 4.65 5.92 2.06
N ALA A 387 5.78 6.45 2.52
CA ALA A 387 6.26 7.77 2.09
C ALA A 387 7.79 7.90 2.17
N ASP A 388 8.37 8.64 1.22
CA ASP A 388 9.76 9.10 1.30
C ASP A 388 9.82 10.36 2.16
N CYS A 389 10.46 10.28 3.33
CA CYS A 389 10.57 11.39 4.26
C CYS A 389 11.35 12.60 3.70
N THR A 390 12.14 12.41 2.64
CA THR A 390 12.90 13.49 1.99
C THR A 390 12.06 14.33 1.03
N THR A 391 10.92 13.81 0.58
CA THR A 391 10.02 14.49 -0.37
C THR A 391 8.64 14.77 0.21
N LYS A 392 8.23 14.01 1.23
CA LYS A 392 6.98 14.23 1.96
C LYS A 392 6.97 15.63 2.55
N THR A 393 5.81 16.26 2.54
CA THR A 393 5.58 17.55 3.20
C THR A 393 4.42 17.44 4.17
N TYR A 394 4.56 18.12 5.29
CA TYR A 394 3.49 18.37 6.26
C TYR A 394 3.34 19.87 6.46
N PRO A 395 2.16 20.35 6.88
CA PRO A 395 2.01 21.74 7.30
C PRO A 395 2.99 22.08 8.42
N ASP A 396 3.44 23.34 8.45
CA ASP A 396 4.28 23.82 9.54
C ASP A 396 3.55 23.71 10.88
N ASN A 397 4.29 23.47 11.96
CA ASN A 397 3.75 23.38 13.33
C ASN A 397 2.67 22.29 13.51
N THR A 398 2.87 21.12 12.91
CA THR A 398 1.91 20.00 12.96
C THR A 398 2.13 19.08 14.15
N PHE A 399 3.39 18.72 14.45
CA PHE A 399 3.71 17.66 15.41
C PHE A 399 4.24 18.23 16.72
N ASP A 400 3.88 17.59 17.83
CA ASP A 400 4.44 17.87 19.15
C ASP A 400 5.80 17.19 19.30
N VAL A 401 5.97 16.01 18.69
CA VAL A 401 7.23 15.26 18.66
C VAL A 401 7.51 14.70 17.27
N ILE A 402 8.78 14.73 16.86
CA ILE A 402 9.31 13.92 15.77
C ILE A 402 10.25 12.87 16.36
N TYR A 403 10.01 11.62 16.04
CA TYR A 403 10.74 10.46 16.51
C TYR A 403 11.31 9.70 15.31
N SER A 404 12.53 9.18 15.44
CA SER A 404 13.11 8.31 14.43
C SER A 404 14.09 7.34 15.08
N ARG A 405 14.05 6.08 14.66
CA ARG A 405 14.91 5.02 15.19
C ARG A 405 15.65 4.34 14.07
N ASP A 406 16.96 4.44 14.10
CA ASP A 406 17.91 3.72 13.25
C ASP A 406 17.52 3.76 11.76
N THR A 407 17.05 4.93 11.31
CA THR A 407 16.49 5.15 9.96
C THR A 407 17.27 6.18 9.16
N ILE A 408 17.79 7.22 9.80
CA ILE A 408 18.33 8.38 9.09
C ILE A 408 19.72 8.10 8.50
N LEU A 409 20.37 6.99 8.87
CA LEU A 409 21.53 6.42 8.17
C LEU A 409 21.27 6.14 6.67
N HIS A 410 20.01 5.96 6.28
CA HIS A 410 19.59 5.77 4.88
C HIS A 410 19.50 7.09 4.09
N ILE A 411 19.47 8.23 4.77
CA ILE A 411 19.21 9.55 4.17
C ILE A 411 20.52 10.26 3.89
N GLN A 412 20.72 10.65 2.63
CA GLN A 412 21.96 11.29 2.18
C GLN A 412 22.04 12.78 2.56
N ASP A 413 20.95 13.53 2.42
CA ASP A 413 20.89 14.96 2.80
C ASP A 413 20.16 15.14 4.14
N LYS A 414 20.83 14.72 5.23
CA LYS A 414 20.34 14.92 6.60
C LYS A 414 20.07 16.40 6.94
N PRO A 415 20.92 17.37 6.56
CA PRO A 415 20.64 18.78 6.81
C PRO A 415 19.32 19.26 6.19
N ALA A 416 18.97 18.83 4.98
CA ALA A 416 17.67 19.15 4.39
C ALA A 416 16.51 18.54 5.17
N LEU A 417 16.62 17.27 5.54
CA LEU A 417 15.60 16.59 6.35
C LEU A 417 15.37 17.29 7.70
N PHE A 418 16.45 17.68 8.40
CA PHE A 418 16.32 18.36 9.69
C PHE A 418 15.70 19.76 9.59
N ARG A 419 15.92 20.49 8.48
CA ARG A 419 15.20 21.74 8.22
C ARG A 419 13.70 21.51 8.03
N SER A 420 13.31 20.40 7.40
CA SER A 420 11.90 20.00 7.31
C SER A 420 11.33 19.64 8.68
N PHE A 421 12.06 18.85 9.49
CA PHE A 421 11.65 18.52 10.86
C PHE A 421 11.42 19.77 11.71
N PHE A 422 12.33 20.75 11.63
CA PHE A 422 12.21 22.00 12.38
C PHE A 422 10.93 22.77 12.01
N LYS A 423 10.53 22.77 10.74
CA LYS A 423 9.27 23.40 10.29
C LYS A 423 8.03 22.63 10.74
N TRP A 424 8.07 21.30 10.67
CA TRP A 424 6.92 20.45 10.98
C TRP A 424 6.64 20.38 12.48
N LEU A 425 7.64 20.62 13.34
CA LEU A 425 7.46 20.70 14.78
C LEU A 425 6.74 21.98 15.19
N LYS A 426 5.82 21.85 16.15
CA LYS A 426 5.25 22.98 16.86
C LYS A 426 6.33 23.71 17.67
N PRO A 427 6.17 25.01 17.95
CA PRO A 427 7.05 25.70 18.88
C PRO A 427 7.04 25.01 20.25
N GLY A 428 8.22 24.64 20.75
CA GLY A 428 8.38 23.87 21.99
C GLY A 428 8.28 22.34 21.83
N GLY A 429 8.06 21.84 20.61
CA GLY A 429 8.11 20.42 20.31
C GLY A 429 9.52 19.83 20.38
N LYS A 430 9.62 18.50 20.43
CA LYS A 430 10.89 17.78 20.58
C LYS A 430 11.21 16.92 19.35
N VAL A 431 12.50 16.76 19.06
CA VAL A 431 13.00 15.74 18.14
C VAL A 431 13.86 14.74 18.91
N LEU A 432 13.63 13.44 18.71
CA LEU A 432 14.46 12.38 19.26
C LEU A 432 14.84 11.40 18.15
N ILE A 433 16.14 11.17 18.01
CA ILE A 433 16.72 10.30 16.97
C ILE A 433 17.70 9.34 17.64
N SER A 434 17.54 8.03 17.42
CA SER A 434 18.66 7.09 17.47
C SER A 434 19.11 6.81 16.04
N ASP A 435 20.42 6.76 15.79
CA ASP A 435 20.92 6.51 14.45
C ASP A 435 22.32 5.89 14.47
N TYR A 436 22.68 5.21 13.39
CA TYR A 436 24.02 4.65 13.25
C TYR A 436 25.01 5.77 12.92
N CYS A 437 26.11 5.80 13.67
CA CYS A 437 27.18 6.78 13.49
C CYS A 437 28.51 6.07 13.21
N ARG A 438 29.55 6.85 12.92
CA ARG A 438 30.93 6.37 12.80
C ARG A 438 31.90 7.25 13.56
N SER A 439 33.00 6.67 14.01
CA SER A 439 34.12 7.44 14.54
C SER A 439 34.68 8.42 13.49
N PRO A 440 35.25 9.56 13.94
CA PRO A 440 35.94 10.47 13.05
C PRO A 440 37.15 9.80 12.38
N GLY A 441 37.54 10.30 11.21
CA GLY A 441 38.64 9.74 10.41
C GLY A 441 38.18 8.76 9.33
N LYS A 442 39.15 8.11 8.67
CA LYS A 442 38.89 7.17 7.57
C LYS A 442 38.45 5.81 8.11
N PRO A 443 37.31 5.25 7.67
CA PRO A 443 36.88 3.90 8.06
C PRO A 443 37.89 2.84 7.58
N SER A 444 37.92 1.69 8.27
CA SER A 444 38.62 0.51 7.75
C SER A 444 38.05 0.08 6.40
N GLU A 445 38.81 -0.68 5.61
CA GLU A 445 38.34 -1.14 4.30
C GLU A 445 37.08 -2.01 4.41
N GLU A 446 37.02 -2.87 5.42
CA GLU A 446 35.84 -3.69 5.72
C GLU A 446 34.63 -2.83 6.07
N PHE A 447 34.77 -1.85 6.96
CA PHE A 447 33.65 -0.99 7.35
C PHE A 447 33.21 -0.10 6.18
N ALA A 448 34.14 0.40 5.36
CA ALA A 448 33.83 1.15 4.14
C ALA A 448 33.05 0.28 3.14
N ALA A 449 33.41 -0.99 2.99
CA ALA A 449 32.68 -1.94 2.14
C ALA A 449 31.26 -2.20 2.66
N TYR A 450 31.09 -2.35 3.99
CA TYR A 450 29.78 -2.48 4.63
C TYR A 450 28.89 -1.25 4.38
N ILE A 451 29.43 -0.04 4.63
CA ILE A 451 28.73 1.23 4.38
C ILE A 451 28.27 1.32 2.93
N LYS A 452 29.17 1.04 1.98
CA LYS A 452 28.87 1.07 0.54
C LYS A 452 27.82 0.03 0.15
N GLN A 453 27.92 -1.19 0.69
CA GLN A 453 26.98 -2.27 0.38
C GLN A 453 25.56 -1.93 0.86
N ARG A 454 25.44 -1.27 2.02
CA ARG A 454 24.16 -0.86 2.60
C ARG A 454 23.65 0.48 2.09
N GLY A 455 24.49 1.28 1.45
CA GLY A 455 24.15 2.63 1.01
C GLY A 455 24.03 3.63 2.16
N TYR A 456 24.65 3.36 3.30
CA TYR A 456 24.55 4.22 4.48
C TYR A 456 25.35 5.51 4.31
N ASP A 457 24.80 6.60 4.83
CA ASP A 457 25.50 7.86 5.03
C ASP A 457 25.73 8.04 6.55
N LEU A 458 26.95 7.78 7.00
CA LEU A 458 27.29 7.79 8.43
C LEU A 458 28.16 9.01 8.78
N HIS A 459 27.81 9.66 9.89
CA HIS A 459 28.55 10.79 10.45
C HIS A 459 28.97 10.46 11.89
N ASN A 460 29.88 11.26 12.44
CA ASN A 460 30.17 11.17 13.88
C ASN A 460 29.09 11.91 14.69
N VAL A 461 28.95 11.54 15.95
CA VAL A 461 27.92 12.03 16.87
C VAL A 461 27.96 13.56 17.02
N GLU A 462 29.15 14.15 17.11
CA GLU A 462 29.34 15.60 17.24
C GLU A 462 28.83 16.35 16.00
N ALA A 463 29.21 15.91 14.80
CA ALA A 463 28.73 16.50 13.55
C ALA A 463 27.20 16.36 13.42
N TYR A 464 26.64 15.21 13.80
CA TYR A 464 25.20 14.96 13.76
C TYR A 464 24.42 15.96 14.61
N GLY A 465 24.79 16.10 15.88
CA GLY A 465 24.13 17.01 16.80
C GLY A 465 24.47 18.48 16.54
N GLN A 466 25.74 18.82 16.70
CA GLN A 466 26.18 20.22 16.77
C GLN A 466 26.22 20.90 15.39
N GLN A 467 26.46 20.15 14.31
CA GLN A 467 26.61 20.75 12.98
C GLN A 467 25.36 20.58 12.11
N MET A 468 24.56 19.53 12.30
CA MET A 468 23.38 19.33 11.46
C MET A 468 22.09 19.77 12.17
N LEU A 469 21.82 19.28 13.38
CA LEU A 469 20.60 19.65 14.10
C LEU A 469 20.61 21.12 14.54
N GLN A 470 21.69 21.62 15.15
CA GLN A 470 21.75 23.03 15.57
C GLN A 470 21.66 24.00 14.38
N ASN A 471 22.34 23.71 13.26
CA ASN A 471 22.27 24.54 12.06
C ASN A 471 20.90 24.50 11.37
N ALA A 472 20.10 23.45 11.60
CA ALA A 472 18.72 23.40 11.14
C ALA A 472 17.77 24.29 11.96
N GLY A 473 18.20 24.75 13.14
CA GLY A 473 17.46 25.65 14.03
C GLY A 473 17.12 25.07 15.41
N PHE A 474 17.47 23.81 15.68
CA PHE A 474 17.17 23.19 16.98
C PHE A 474 17.99 23.79 18.12
N HIS A 475 17.32 24.00 19.26
CA HIS A 475 17.92 24.46 20.50
C HIS A 475 18.12 23.30 21.48
N ASP A 476 19.00 23.48 22.46
CA ASP A 476 19.27 22.50 23.54
C ASP A 476 19.61 21.09 23.01
N VAL A 477 20.37 21.01 21.91
CA VAL A 477 20.73 19.75 21.27
C VAL A 477 21.63 18.92 22.18
N ILE A 478 21.14 17.74 22.55
CA ILE A 478 21.87 16.70 23.27
C ILE A 478 22.29 15.63 22.26
N ALA A 479 23.59 15.34 22.18
CA ALA A 479 24.15 14.31 21.31
C ALA A 479 25.00 13.35 22.16
N GLU A 480 24.46 12.15 22.40
CA GLU A 480 25.07 11.15 23.26
C GLU A 480 25.65 10.01 22.43
N ASP A 481 26.91 9.66 22.71
CA ASP A 481 27.48 8.42 22.21
C ASP A 481 27.02 7.24 23.09
N ARG A 482 26.13 6.41 22.53
CA ARG A 482 25.59 5.22 23.19
C ARG A 482 26.20 3.91 22.66
N THR A 483 27.40 3.95 22.08
CA THR A 483 28.07 2.76 21.51
C THR A 483 28.27 1.64 22.54
N ASP A 484 28.59 1.96 23.80
CA ASP A 484 28.72 0.94 24.85
C ASP A 484 27.41 0.23 25.17
N GLN A 485 26.28 0.95 25.12
CA GLN A 485 24.95 0.35 25.26
C GLN A 485 24.64 -0.52 24.05
N PHE A 486 24.92 -0.02 22.84
CA PHE A 486 24.74 -0.74 21.59
C PHE A 486 25.50 -2.08 21.58
N LEU A 487 26.76 -2.09 22.02
CA LEU A 487 27.57 -3.31 22.13
C LEU A 487 26.96 -4.34 23.10
N LYS A 488 26.47 -3.90 24.27
CA LYS A 488 25.81 -4.80 25.23
C LYS A 488 24.53 -5.40 24.66
N VAL A 489 23.75 -4.58 23.95
CA VAL A 489 22.52 -5.05 23.30
C VAL A 489 22.84 -6.06 22.20
N LEU A 490 23.82 -5.78 21.33
CA LEU A 490 24.24 -6.72 20.29
C LEU A 490 24.70 -8.07 20.86
N GLN A 491 25.48 -8.05 21.95
CA GLN A 491 25.94 -9.28 22.61
C GLN A 491 24.75 -10.10 23.15
N ARG A 492 23.75 -9.45 23.73
CA ARG A 492 22.54 -10.11 24.23
C ARG A 492 21.70 -10.69 23.10
N GLU A 493 21.45 -9.91 22.05
CA GLU A 493 20.68 -10.33 20.88
C GLU A 493 21.34 -11.52 20.18
N LEU A 494 22.67 -11.47 19.98
CA LEU A 494 23.43 -12.58 19.42
C LEU A 494 23.35 -13.82 20.31
N ALA A 495 23.55 -13.67 21.63
CA ALA A 495 23.49 -14.79 22.56
C ALA A 495 22.10 -15.47 22.57
N GLU A 496 21.01 -14.70 22.45
CA GLU A 496 19.66 -15.26 22.39
C GLU A 496 19.41 -16.01 21.07
N VAL A 497 19.91 -15.49 19.94
CA VAL A 497 19.87 -16.19 18.64
C VAL A 497 20.67 -17.49 18.70
N GLU A 498 21.87 -17.47 19.26
CA GLU A 498 22.73 -18.67 19.40
C GLU A 498 22.10 -19.71 20.32
N LYS A 499 21.47 -19.27 21.41
CA LYS A 499 20.77 -20.14 22.36
C LYS A 499 19.55 -20.81 21.73
N ASN A 500 18.80 -20.10 20.89
CA ASN A 500 17.60 -20.61 20.21
C ASN A 500 17.86 -20.96 18.73
N LYS A 501 19.10 -21.33 18.41
CA LYS A 501 19.57 -21.52 17.02
C LYS A 501 18.72 -22.52 16.23
N ASP A 502 18.31 -23.63 16.85
CA ASP A 502 17.55 -24.67 16.15
C ASP A 502 16.14 -24.19 15.76
N GLU A 503 15.48 -23.42 16.62
CA GLU A 503 14.18 -22.79 16.31
C GLU A 503 14.35 -21.72 15.22
N PHE A 504 15.40 -20.90 15.32
CA PHE A 504 15.72 -19.91 14.30
C PHE A 504 15.96 -20.56 12.93
N LEU A 505 16.69 -21.69 12.90
CA LEU A 505 16.94 -22.45 11.68
C LEU A 505 15.70 -23.15 11.14
N ALA A 506 14.80 -23.62 12.00
CA ALA A 506 13.52 -24.19 11.59
C ALA A 506 12.66 -23.16 10.86
N ASP A 507 12.64 -21.92 11.34
CA ASP A 507 11.82 -20.85 10.76
C ASP A 507 12.43 -20.22 9.50
N PHE A 508 13.77 -20.16 9.39
CA PHE A 508 14.44 -19.38 8.34
C PHE A 508 15.48 -20.14 7.48
N GLY A 509 15.80 -21.38 7.80
CA GLY A 509 16.78 -22.22 7.09
C GLY A 509 18.25 -21.82 7.28
N GLN A 510 19.19 -22.60 6.73
CA GLN A 510 20.64 -22.38 6.93
C GLN A 510 21.18 -21.08 6.32
N GLY A 511 20.57 -20.56 5.25
CA GLY A 511 20.90 -19.22 4.71
C GLY A 511 20.43 -18.06 5.59
N GLY A 512 19.81 -18.38 6.73
CA GLY A 512 19.36 -17.44 7.77
C GLY A 512 20.44 -17.00 8.75
N LEU A 513 21.49 -17.82 8.94
CA LEU A 513 22.62 -17.56 9.83
C LEU A 513 23.64 -16.58 9.26
#